data_AF-A0A1Z5K5G5-F1
#
_entry.id   AF-A0A1Z5K5G5-F1
#
_cell.length_a   1.000
_cell.length_b   1.000
_cell.length_c   1.000
_cell.angle_alpha   90.00
_cell.angle_beta   90.00
_cell.angle_gamma   90.00
#
_symmetry.space_group_name_H-M   'P 1'
#
loop_
_entity.id
_entity.type
_entity.pdbx_description
1 polymer ?
#
loop_
_entity_poly.entity_id
_entity_poly.type
_entity_poly.pdbx_seq_one_letter_code
_entity_poly.pdbx_strand_id
1 'polypeptide(L)'
;MMRKLVLLMAAALIGDGDAFTPILKQGYGSRKMSSTLLAETSQAAAAVSPKEAVKIFGRLAEKYIMLDSSAGMCCYSACADCEFRLPGGGYRMADQSAARPKWIPSYETRQANGKEHSTKWSTKIFTEGPAVSMEEFVEKIQQIEYVPPLGGPYVGASSAAFDNDQALQSFFEILSNGKEKLTRHRMSQRLKELADGEEGLTWAAFSKAFDL
;
A
#
# COMPACT_ATOMS: atom_id res chain seq x y z
N MET A 1 23.13 4.03 58.48
CA MET A 1 22.73 3.46 59.80
C MET A 1 21.27 3.83 60.05
N MET A 2 20.45 2.84 60.42
CA MET A 2 19.08 2.95 60.97
C MET A 2 17.98 3.53 60.06
N ARG A 3 16.70 3.17 60.13
CA ARG A 3 15.87 1.99 60.52
C ARG A 3 14.42 2.53 60.42
N LYS A 4 13.48 1.76 59.85
CA LYS A 4 11.99 1.78 59.99
C LYS A 4 11.44 1.17 58.69
N LEU A 5 10.95 -0.07 58.58
CA LEU A 5 10.08 -0.92 59.40
C LEU A 5 8.73 -0.26 59.72
N VAL A 6 7.74 -0.52 58.87
CA VAL A 6 6.32 -0.67 59.25
C VAL A 6 5.74 -1.83 58.43
N LEU A 7 5.00 -2.68 59.13
CA LEU A 7 4.47 -4.00 58.79
C LEU A 7 2.92 -3.90 58.79
N LEU A 8 2.24 -4.77 58.02
CA LEU A 8 0.87 -5.32 58.24
C LEU A 8 -0.32 -4.34 58.08
N MET A 9 -1.57 -4.69 57.74
CA MET A 9 -2.33 -5.94 57.49
C MET A 9 -3.61 -5.52 56.70
N ALA A 10 -4.00 -6.24 55.65
CA ALA A 10 -5.17 -7.14 55.56
C ALA A 10 -6.56 -6.56 55.93
N ALA A 11 -7.51 -6.61 54.98
CA ALA A 11 -8.91 -7.00 55.21
C ALA A 11 -9.62 -7.26 53.87
N ALA A 12 -9.97 -8.53 53.63
CA ALA A 12 -10.94 -8.97 52.64
C ALA A 12 -12.35 -8.86 53.25
N LEU A 13 -13.36 -8.49 52.46
CA LEU A 13 -14.74 -8.95 52.70
C LEU A 13 -15.45 -9.25 51.38
N ILE A 14 -15.90 -10.50 51.36
CA ILE A 14 -16.73 -11.19 50.39
C ILE A 14 -18.19 -10.74 50.59
N GLY A 15 -18.95 -10.61 49.50
CA GLY A 15 -20.39 -10.45 49.54
C GLY A 15 -21.04 -11.34 48.48
N ASP A 16 -21.33 -12.58 48.86
CA ASP A 16 -22.32 -13.45 48.21
C ASP A 16 -23.67 -13.27 48.92
N GLY A 17 -24.77 -13.24 48.16
CA GLY A 17 -26.10 -13.04 48.71
C GLY A 17 -27.22 -13.17 47.68
N ASP A 18 -27.52 -14.42 47.35
CA ASP A 18 -28.83 -15.05 47.11
C ASP A 18 -29.78 -14.65 45.97
N ALA A 19 -30.34 -15.73 45.42
CA ALA A 19 -31.29 -15.88 44.33
C ALA A 19 -32.74 -15.51 44.70
N PHE A 20 -33.57 -15.16 43.71
CA PHE A 20 -34.98 -15.62 43.60
C PHE A 20 -35.65 -15.26 42.25
N THR A 21 -35.77 -16.30 41.39
CA THR A 21 -36.85 -16.68 40.42
C THR A 21 -37.60 -15.72 39.46
N PRO A 22 -38.16 -16.27 38.35
CA PRO A 22 -38.53 -15.54 37.14
C PRO A 22 -40.04 -15.23 37.02
N ILE A 23 -40.39 -14.23 36.20
CA ILE A 23 -41.76 -14.02 35.72
C ILE A 23 -41.76 -13.75 34.20
N LEU A 24 -42.41 -14.66 33.49
CA LEU A 24 -42.86 -14.55 32.10
C LEU A 24 -43.78 -13.34 31.90
N LYS A 25 -43.53 -12.54 30.86
CA LYS A 25 -44.61 -11.94 30.05
C LYS A 25 -44.24 -11.95 28.57
N GLN A 26 -45.02 -12.74 27.82
CA GLN A 26 -45.16 -12.64 26.37
C GLN A 26 -45.63 -11.23 25.98
N GLY A 27 -45.00 -10.68 24.96
CA GLY A 27 -45.49 -9.52 24.21
C GLY A 27 -45.36 -9.81 22.72
N TYR A 28 -46.47 -10.19 22.10
CA TYR A 28 -46.64 -10.23 20.65
C TYR A 28 -46.41 -8.84 20.06
N GLY A 29 -45.53 -8.74 19.06
CA GLY A 29 -45.23 -7.50 18.36
C GLY A 29 -44.65 -7.79 16.98
N SER A 30 -45.50 -8.22 16.06
CA SER A 30 -45.21 -8.36 14.64
C SER A 30 -44.74 -7.02 14.06
N ARG A 31 -43.50 -6.95 13.60
CA ARG A 31 -43.05 -5.96 12.61
C ARG A 31 -42.22 -6.67 11.55
N LYS A 32 -42.90 -7.03 10.46
CA LYS A 32 -42.28 -7.41 9.19
C LYS A 32 -41.42 -6.23 8.71
N MET A 33 -40.11 -6.32 8.85
CA MET A 33 -39.16 -5.52 8.08
C MET A 33 -38.71 -6.38 6.92
N SER A 34 -39.30 -6.08 5.76
CA SER A 34 -38.86 -6.54 4.45
C SER A 34 -37.48 -5.95 4.20
N SER A 35 -36.42 -6.65 4.61
CA SER A 35 -35.08 -6.41 4.11
C SER A 35 -34.92 -7.27 2.87
N THR A 36 -35.27 -6.66 1.75
CA THR A 36 -34.98 -7.17 0.42
C THR A 36 -33.48 -7.44 0.35
N LEU A 37 -33.16 -8.70 0.11
CA LEU A 37 -31.82 -9.23 -0.10
C LEU A 37 -31.03 -8.31 -1.04
N LEU A 38 -30.06 -7.59 -0.49
CA LEU A 38 -28.98 -7.03 -1.28
C LEU A 38 -28.25 -8.23 -1.86
N ALA A 39 -28.29 -8.36 -3.18
CA ALA A 39 -27.49 -9.32 -3.91
C ALA A 39 -26.03 -9.07 -3.56
N GLU A 40 -25.47 -9.92 -2.71
CA GLU A 40 -24.03 -10.08 -2.57
C GLU A 40 -23.55 -10.69 -3.89
N THR A 41 -23.18 -9.84 -4.84
CA THR A 41 -22.23 -10.21 -5.88
C THR A 41 -20.89 -10.47 -5.22
N SER A 42 -20.78 -11.60 -4.52
CA SER A 42 -19.49 -12.22 -4.22
C SER A 42 -19.02 -12.86 -5.53
N GLN A 43 -18.55 -12.01 -6.43
CA GLN A 43 -17.80 -12.44 -7.58
C GLN A 43 -16.49 -12.96 -7.00
N ALA A 44 -16.35 -14.29 -6.92
CA ALA A 44 -15.11 -14.93 -6.51
C ALA A 44 -13.97 -14.27 -7.29
N ALA A 45 -13.09 -13.54 -6.58
CA ALA A 45 -11.97 -12.84 -7.17
C ALA A 45 -11.08 -13.88 -7.83
N ALA A 46 -11.21 -14.05 -9.15
CA ALA A 46 -10.33 -14.93 -9.89
C ALA A 46 -8.90 -14.44 -9.68
N ALA A 47 -7.97 -15.36 -9.39
CA ALA A 47 -6.59 -14.99 -9.11
C ALA A 47 -6.01 -14.15 -10.27
N VAL A 48 -5.46 -12.99 -9.93
CA VAL A 48 -4.85 -12.08 -10.92
C VAL A 48 -3.65 -12.78 -11.55
N SER A 49 -3.59 -12.85 -12.88
CA SER A 49 -2.44 -13.51 -13.52
C SER A 49 -1.16 -12.65 -13.41
N PRO A 50 0.03 -13.26 -13.29
CA PRO A 50 1.29 -12.52 -13.33
C PRO A 50 1.50 -11.66 -14.58
N LYS A 51 0.89 -12.05 -15.71
CA LYS A 51 0.93 -11.29 -16.97
C LYS A 51 0.08 -10.02 -16.90
N GLU A 52 -1.07 -10.05 -16.24
CA GLU A 52 -1.86 -8.85 -16.03
C GLU A 52 -1.20 -7.92 -15.00
N ALA A 53 -0.69 -8.49 -13.90
CA ALA A 53 0.02 -7.72 -12.88
C ALA A 53 1.23 -6.97 -13.43
N VAL A 54 2.04 -7.58 -14.31
CA VAL A 54 3.20 -6.90 -14.92
C VAL A 54 2.79 -5.79 -15.88
N LYS A 55 1.63 -5.88 -16.54
CA LYS A 55 1.07 -4.80 -17.38
C LYS A 55 0.72 -3.56 -16.54
N ILE A 56 0.25 -3.74 -15.30
CA ILE A 56 0.03 -2.64 -14.33
C ILE A 56 1.39 -2.07 -13.91
N PHE A 57 2.30 -2.95 -13.49
CA PHE A 57 3.61 -2.54 -13.01
C PHE A 57 4.38 -1.75 -14.06
N GLY A 58 4.44 -2.20 -15.32
CA GLY A 58 5.14 -1.50 -16.40
C GLY A 58 4.55 -0.14 -16.79
N ARG A 59 3.28 0.12 -16.44
CA ARG A 59 2.67 1.44 -16.61
C ARG A 59 3.08 2.39 -15.51
N LEU A 60 3.08 1.92 -14.27
CA LEU A 60 3.34 2.77 -13.09
C LEU A 60 4.83 2.91 -12.76
N ALA A 61 5.65 1.93 -13.14
CA ALA A 61 7.05 1.93 -12.81
C ALA A 61 7.81 3.03 -13.57
N GLU A 62 8.89 3.48 -12.94
CA GLU A 62 9.76 4.55 -13.38
C GLU A 62 11.22 4.09 -13.38
N LYS A 63 12.02 4.73 -14.24
CA LYS A 63 13.45 4.46 -14.36
C LYS A 63 14.28 5.15 -13.31
N TYR A 64 13.73 6.17 -12.67
CA TYR A 64 14.42 7.00 -11.69
C TYR A 64 13.57 7.09 -10.42
N ILE A 65 14.26 7.17 -9.29
CA ILE A 65 13.66 7.31 -7.98
C ILE A 65 14.57 8.14 -7.08
N MET A 66 13.96 8.95 -6.22
CA MET A 66 14.62 9.65 -5.13
C MET A 66 14.42 8.85 -3.84
N LEU A 67 15.53 8.52 -3.21
CA LEU A 67 15.55 7.74 -1.98
C LEU A 67 15.64 8.73 -0.81
N ASP A 68 16.81 8.90 -0.21
CA ASP A 68 16.99 9.72 0.98
C ASP A 68 17.64 11.07 0.65
N SER A 69 16.98 12.17 0.99
CA SER A 69 17.54 13.52 0.77
C SER A 69 18.78 13.81 1.62
N SER A 70 18.98 13.07 2.73
CA SER A 70 20.14 13.18 3.60
C SER A 70 21.32 12.32 3.15
N ALA A 71 21.17 11.53 2.08
CA ALA A 71 22.23 10.66 1.58
C ALA A 71 23.18 11.37 0.60
N GLY A 72 24.36 10.78 0.42
CA GLY A 72 25.40 11.30 -0.46
C GLY A 72 25.10 11.09 -1.94
N MET A 73 25.41 12.10 -2.76
CA MET A 73 25.36 12.03 -4.23
C MET A 73 26.57 11.29 -4.83
N CYS A 74 27.68 11.21 -4.09
CA CYS A 74 28.98 10.71 -4.56
C CYS A 74 29.22 9.21 -4.28
N CYS A 75 28.22 8.51 -3.75
CA CYS A 75 28.34 7.11 -3.33
C CYS A 75 28.73 6.14 -4.48
N TYR A 76 28.69 6.60 -5.73
CA TYR A 76 29.24 5.89 -6.89
C TYR A 76 30.78 5.79 -6.91
N SER A 77 31.49 6.66 -6.16
CA SER A 77 32.96 6.72 -6.14
C SER A 77 33.62 5.74 -5.15
N ALA A 78 32.83 4.94 -4.42
CA ALA A 78 33.29 3.89 -3.53
C ALA A 78 34.38 4.31 -2.50
N CYS A 79 34.30 5.53 -1.96
CA CYS A 79 35.26 6.03 -0.96
C CYS A 79 35.27 5.15 0.30
N ALA A 80 36.47 4.86 0.83
CA ALA A 80 36.65 4.00 2.00
C ALA A 80 35.99 4.59 3.26
N ASP A 81 36.24 5.88 3.52
CA ASP A 81 35.82 6.61 4.74
C ASP A 81 34.63 7.55 4.47
N CYS A 82 33.59 7.05 3.81
CA CYS A 82 32.39 7.84 3.52
C CYS A 82 31.37 7.77 4.66
N GLU A 83 30.87 8.91 5.11
CA GLU A 83 29.81 9.00 6.13
C GLU A 83 28.48 8.34 5.73
N PHE A 84 28.26 8.18 4.42
CA PHE A 84 27.08 7.52 3.86
C PHE A 84 27.26 6.01 3.71
N ARG A 85 28.44 5.46 4.04
CA ARG A 85 28.70 4.02 3.99
C ARG A 85 27.89 3.32 5.08
N LEU A 86 27.23 2.22 4.72
CA LEU A 86 26.49 1.40 5.68
C LEU A 86 27.44 0.44 6.42
N PRO A 87 27.18 0.11 7.70
CA PRO A 87 28.03 -0.79 8.49
C PRO A 87 28.23 -2.18 7.86
N GLY A 88 27.25 -2.67 7.10
CA GLY A 88 27.31 -3.96 6.38
C GLY A 88 27.94 -3.88 4.98
N GLY A 89 28.50 -2.73 4.59
CA GLY A 89 28.91 -2.44 3.22
C GLY A 89 27.79 -1.78 2.39
N GLY A 90 28.17 -1.21 1.25
CA GLY A 90 27.29 -0.38 0.43
C GLY A 90 27.15 1.06 0.95
N TYR A 91 26.26 1.82 0.33
CA TYR A 91 26.10 3.25 0.58
C TYR A 91 24.62 3.64 0.63
N ARG A 92 24.29 4.61 1.49
CA ARG A 92 23.03 5.35 1.41
C ARG A 92 23.09 6.21 0.15
N MET A 93 22.18 5.97 -0.77
CA MET A 93 22.08 6.66 -2.05
C MET A 93 20.99 7.71 -1.97
N ALA A 94 21.24 8.91 -2.49
CA ALA A 94 20.21 9.94 -2.58
C ALA A 94 19.19 9.68 -3.68
N ASP A 95 19.66 9.12 -4.80
CA ASP A 95 18.86 8.78 -5.96
C ASP A 95 19.36 7.47 -6.60
N GLN A 96 18.50 6.86 -7.40
CA GLN A 96 18.87 5.73 -8.24
C GLN A 96 18.22 5.85 -9.62
N SER A 97 18.94 5.36 -10.62
CA SER A 97 18.44 5.23 -11.98
C SER A 97 18.68 3.82 -12.53
N ALA A 98 17.87 3.39 -13.48
CA ALA A 98 17.94 2.09 -14.12
C ALA A 98 17.70 2.19 -15.64
N ALA A 99 18.22 1.22 -16.41
CA ALA A 99 18.04 1.18 -17.87
C ALA A 99 16.56 1.02 -18.28
N ARG A 100 15.79 0.28 -17.48
CA ARG A 100 14.35 0.01 -17.64
C ARG A 100 13.58 0.39 -16.37
N PRO A 101 12.28 0.70 -16.46
CA PRO A 101 11.48 1.06 -15.30
C PRO A 101 11.53 -0.05 -14.25
N LYS A 102 11.89 0.29 -13.01
CA LYS A 102 12.17 -0.69 -11.95
C LYS A 102 11.36 -0.46 -10.69
N TRP A 103 10.91 0.76 -10.43
CA TRP A 103 10.27 1.14 -9.18
C TRP A 103 8.96 1.86 -9.44
N ILE A 104 7.91 1.51 -8.70
CA ILE A 104 6.75 2.40 -8.52
C ILE A 104 7.06 3.28 -7.30
N PRO A 105 7.33 4.58 -7.45
CA PRO A 105 7.74 5.39 -6.30
C PRO A 105 6.55 5.61 -5.34
N SER A 106 6.80 5.53 -4.03
CA SER A 106 5.79 5.59 -2.98
C SER A 106 5.47 7.00 -2.50
N TYR A 107 5.96 8.03 -3.20
CA TYR A 107 5.75 9.44 -2.88
C TYR A 107 5.07 10.16 -4.06
N GLU A 108 4.50 11.33 -3.82
CA GLU A 108 3.95 12.17 -4.90
C GLU A 108 5.05 12.99 -5.56
N THR A 109 5.71 13.81 -4.75
CA THR A 109 6.82 14.66 -5.13
C THR A 109 7.93 14.58 -4.10
N ARG A 110 9.17 14.69 -4.56
CA ARG A 110 10.35 14.86 -3.70
C ARG A 110 11.27 15.90 -4.30
N GLN A 111 11.89 16.68 -3.41
CA GLN A 111 12.95 17.61 -3.76
C GLN A 111 14.15 17.34 -2.87
N ALA A 112 15.31 17.16 -3.49
CA ALA A 112 16.58 17.01 -2.79
C ALA A 112 17.72 17.44 -3.72
N ASN A 113 18.74 18.10 -3.15
CA ASN A 113 19.98 18.43 -3.85
C ASN A 113 19.75 19.18 -5.19
N GLY A 114 18.77 20.09 -5.22
CA GLY A 114 18.43 20.90 -6.40
C GLY A 114 17.71 20.12 -7.51
N LYS A 115 17.35 18.85 -7.29
CA LYS A 115 16.51 18.06 -8.17
C LYS A 115 15.10 17.93 -7.59
N GLU A 116 14.11 17.93 -8.47
CA GLU A 116 12.72 17.64 -8.15
C GLU A 116 12.26 16.42 -8.96
N HIS A 117 11.48 15.55 -8.32
CA HIS A 117 10.86 14.41 -8.96
C HIS A 117 9.39 14.31 -8.59
N SER A 118 8.52 14.34 -9.60
CA SER A 118 7.09 14.11 -9.47
C SER A 118 6.73 12.79 -10.13
N THR A 119 5.98 11.94 -9.44
CA THR A 119 5.68 10.60 -9.93
C THR A 119 4.68 10.58 -11.07
N LYS A 120 4.83 9.57 -11.92
CA LYS A 120 3.91 9.32 -13.02
C LYS A 120 2.50 9.06 -12.52
N TRP A 121 2.33 8.27 -11.46
CA TRP A 121 1.00 7.96 -10.95
C TRP A 121 0.29 9.21 -10.40
N SER A 122 1.01 10.11 -9.72
CA SER A 122 0.40 11.31 -9.13
C SER A 122 -0.03 12.31 -10.22
N THR A 123 0.71 12.39 -11.31
CA THR A 123 0.46 13.32 -12.41
C THR A 123 -0.47 12.77 -13.50
N LYS A 124 -0.60 11.44 -13.64
CA LYS A 124 -1.43 10.81 -14.68
C LYS A 124 -2.78 10.30 -14.19
N ILE A 125 -2.87 9.81 -12.96
CA ILE A 125 -4.13 9.28 -12.42
C ILE A 125 -5.00 10.40 -11.86
N PHE A 126 -4.37 11.37 -11.18
CA PHE A 126 -5.06 12.41 -10.42
C PHE A 126 -5.04 13.76 -11.14
N THR A 127 -5.45 13.79 -12.41
CA THR A 127 -5.41 15.01 -13.24
C THR A 127 -6.48 16.03 -12.89
N GLU A 128 -7.67 15.56 -12.49
CA GLU A 128 -8.88 16.39 -12.31
C GLU A 128 -9.20 16.66 -10.84
N GLY A 129 -8.47 16.04 -9.91
CA GLY A 129 -8.71 16.20 -8.48
C GLY A 129 -7.82 15.32 -7.62
N PRO A 130 -7.95 15.41 -6.28
CA PRO A 130 -7.13 14.65 -5.34
C PRO A 130 -7.60 13.21 -5.13
N ALA A 131 -8.74 12.82 -5.71
CA ALA A 131 -9.37 11.52 -5.55
C ALA A 131 -9.91 11.01 -6.89
N VAL A 132 -9.91 9.69 -7.06
CA VAL A 132 -10.51 8.98 -8.20
C VAL A 132 -11.40 7.83 -7.73
N SER A 133 -12.47 7.55 -8.47
CA SER A 133 -13.25 6.32 -8.33
C SER A 133 -12.50 5.12 -8.93
N MET A 134 -13.06 3.92 -8.78
CA MET A 134 -12.49 2.71 -9.37
C MET A 134 -12.50 2.77 -10.91
N GLU A 135 -13.60 3.24 -11.50
CA GLU A 135 -13.78 3.35 -12.95
C GLU A 135 -12.77 4.35 -13.53
N GLU A 136 -12.65 5.51 -12.90
CA GLU A 136 -11.66 6.53 -13.28
C GLU A 136 -10.23 5.98 -13.14
N PHE A 137 -9.93 5.24 -12.08
CA PHE A 137 -8.62 4.63 -11.89
C PHE A 137 -8.27 3.62 -12.99
N VAL A 138 -9.19 2.72 -13.34
CA VAL A 138 -9.04 1.74 -14.42
C VAL A 138 -8.74 2.46 -15.73
N GLU A 139 -9.57 3.43 -16.09
CA GLU A 139 -9.43 4.21 -17.33
C GLU A 139 -8.08 4.92 -17.39
N LYS A 140 -7.71 5.65 -16.33
CA LYS A 140 -6.46 6.42 -16.29
C LYS A 140 -5.24 5.51 -16.36
N ILE A 141 -5.24 4.33 -15.72
CA ILE A 141 -4.12 3.40 -15.85
C ILE A 141 -4.03 2.87 -17.27
N GLN A 142 -5.13 2.50 -17.91
CA GLN A 142 -5.11 2.00 -19.29
C GLN A 142 -4.52 3.01 -20.27
N GLN A 143 -4.72 4.31 -20.02
CA GLN A 143 -4.18 5.43 -20.81
C GLN A 143 -2.68 5.69 -20.56
N ILE A 144 -2.10 5.17 -19.48
CA ILE A 144 -0.66 5.30 -19.24
C ILE A 144 0.10 4.38 -20.20
N GLU A 145 1.11 4.95 -20.86
CA GLU A 145 2.01 4.19 -21.72
C GLU A 145 2.68 3.06 -20.94
N TYR A 146 2.55 1.84 -21.44
CA TYR A 146 3.27 0.70 -20.92
C TYR A 146 4.70 0.67 -21.42
N VAL A 147 5.64 0.60 -20.49
CA VAL A 147 7.05 0.39 -20.79
C VAL A 147 7.48 -0.92 -20.13
N PRO A 148 8.07 -1.88 -20.88
CA PRO A 148 8.51 -3.16 -20.32
C PRO A 148 9.40 -2.96 -19.09
N PRO A 149 8.97 -3.39 -17.89
CA PRO A 149 9.69 -3.11 -16.66
C PRO A 149 10.89 -4.04 -16.46
N LEU A 150 11.73 -3.73 -15.47
CA LEU A 150 12.75 -4.62 -14.95
C LEU A 150 12.13 -5.51 -13.87
N GLY A 151 12.06 -6.82 -14.14
CA GLY A 151 11.40 -7.80 -13.27
C GLY A 151 10.07 -8.30 -13.84
N GLY A 152 9.57 -9.39 -13.28
CA GLY A 152 8.32 -10.05 -13.69
C GLY A 152 8.40 -10.80 -15.03
N PRO A 153 7.28 -11.44 -15.43
CA PRO A 153 7.17 -12.05 -16.75
C PRO A 153 7.36 -10.99 -17.85
N TYR A 154 8.08 -11.35 -18.91
CA TYR A 154 8.27 -10.44 -20.02
C TYR A 154 6.97 -10.29 -20.84
N VAL A 155 6.48 -9.05 -20.95
CA VAL A 155 5.38 -8.67 -21.85
C VAL A 155 5.88 -7.54 -22.75
N GLY A 156 5.82 -7.75 -24.07
CA GLY A 156 6.17 -6.75 -25.06
C GLY A 156 5.09 -5.66 -25.18
N ALA A 157 5.46 -4.47 -25.64
CA ALA A 157 4.54 -3.34 -25.76
C ALA A 157 3.33 -3.64 -26.67
N SER A 158 3.52 -4.44 -27.72
CA SER A 158 2.45 -4.90 -28.62
C SER A 158 1.41 -5.81 -27.97
N SER A 159 1.71 -6.39 -26.81
CA SER A 159 0.83 -7.29 -26.06
C SER A 159 0.48 -6.73 -24.68
N ALA A 160 0.63 -5.41 -24.51
CA ALA A 160 0.44 -4.74 -23.22
C ALA A 160 -1.00 -4.27 -22.95
N ALA A 161 -1.93 -4.51 -23.88
CA ALA A 161 -3.36 -4.32 -23.63
C ALA A 161 -3.82 -5.30 -22.54
N PHE A 162 -4.70 -4.84 -21.65
CA PHE A 162 -5.27 -5.71 -20.62
C PHE A 162 -6.29 -6.66 -21.25
N ASP A 163 -6.36 -7.88 -20.74
CA ASP A 163 -7.32 -8.87 -21.22
C ASP A 163 -8.73 -8.58 -20.64
N ASN A 164 -8.75 -8.05 -19.41
CA ASN A 164 -9.94 -7.55 -18.71
C ASN A 164 -9.53 -6.54 -17.62
N ASP A 165 -10.51 -5.90 -16.98
CA ASP A 165 -10.27 -4.88 -15.95
C ASP A 165 -10.02 -5.45 -14.56
N GLN A 166 -10.12 -6.78 -14.38
CA GLN A 166 -10.15 -7.39 -13.07
C GLN A 166 -8.85 -7.14 -12.29
N ALA A 167 -7.70 -7.25 -12.95
CA ALA A 167 -6.42 -6.98 -12.31
C ALA A 167 -6.30 -5.52 -11.83
N LEU A 168 -6.86 -4.57 -12.59
CA LEU A 168 -6.87 -3.15 -12.25
C LEU A 168 -7.82 -2.87 -11.09
N GLN A 169 -9.00 -3.50 -11.07
CA GLN A 169 -9.96 -3.44 -9.97
C GLN A 169 -9.38 -4.01 -8.68
N SER A 170 -8.76 -5.20 -8.74
CA SER A 170 -8.06 -5.79 -7.58
C SER A 170 -6.95 -4.88 -7.07
N PHE A 171 -6.17 -4.26 -7.98
CA PHE A 171 -5.15 -3.30 -7.58
C PHE A 171 -5.74 -2.05 -6.92
N PHE A 172 -6.86 -1.55 -7.44
CA PHE A 172 -7.59 -0.46 -6.81
C PHE A 172 -8.01 -0.82 -5.40
N GLU A 173 -8.57 -2.01 -5.16
CA GLU A 173 -8.99 -2.44 -3.82
C GLU A 173 -7.82 -2.54 -2.84
N ILE A 174 -6.67 -3.07 -3.28
CA ILE A 174 -5.43 -3.14 -2.48
C ILE A 174 -4.98 -1.73 -2.04
N LEU A 175 -5.05 -0.76 -2.95
CA LEU A 175 -4.65 0.63 -2.72
C LEU A 175 -5.72 1.45 -1.98
N SER A 176 -7.00 1.18 -2.20
CA SER A 176 -8.09 1.92 -1.56
C SER A 176 -8.34 1.42 -0.14
N ASN A 177 -7.93 0.17 0.15
CA ASN A 177 -8.16 -0.52 1.42
C ASN A 177 -9.65 -0.51 1.80
N GLY A 178 -10.50 -0.94 0.85
CA GLY A 178 -11.95 -1.02 1.00
C GLY A 178 -12.67 0.33 1.01
N LYS A 179 -12.05 1.40 0.50
CA LYS A 179 -12.69 2.71 0.35
C LYS A 179 -13.23 2.88 -1.08
N GLU A 180 -14.34 3.59 -1.18
CA GLU A 180 -15.01 3.88 -2.47
C GLU A 180 -14.11 4.67 -3.43
N LYS A 181 -13.29 5.57 -2.91
CA LYS A 181 -12.37 6.40 -3.69
C LYS A 181 -10.94 6.23 -3.23
N LEU A 182 -10.01 6.27 -4.16
CA LEU A 182 -8.58 6.34 -3.89
C LEU A 182 -8.13 7.81 -3.90
N THR A 183 -7.44 8.27 -2.87
CA THR A 183 -6.83 9.61 -2.82
C THR A 183 -5.34 9.52 -3.10
N ARG A 184 -4.71 10.63 -3.53
CA ARG A 184 -3.25 10.68 -3.72
C ARG A 184 -2.48 10.28 -2.46
N HIS A 185 -2.86 10.87 -1.32
CA HIS A 185 -2.26 10.55 -0.03
C HIS A 185 -2.37 9.06 0.31
N ARG A 186 -3.54 8.45 0.09
CA ARG A 186 -3.75 7.02 0.35
C ARG A 186 -2.92 6.16 -0.59
N MET A 187 -2.85 6.51 -1.87
CA MET A 187 -2.00 5.81 -2.82
C MET A 187 -0.53 5.83 -2.38
N SER A 188 0.00 6.99 -1.98
CA SER A 188 1.36 7.11 -1.46
C SER A 188 1.58 6.25 -0.20
N GLN A 189 0.68 6.33 0.80
CA GLN A 189 0.79 5.54 2.03
C GLN A 189 0.74 4.03 1.75
N ARG A 190 -0.19 3.57 0.91
CA ARG A 190 -0.32 2.14 0.59
C ARG A 190 0.84 1.63 -0.23
N LEU A 191 1.35 2.40 -1.20
CA LEU A 191 2.58 2.03 -1.93
C LEU A 191 3.78 1.96 -0.97
N LYS A 192 3.87 2.84 0.03
CA LYS A 192 4.92 2.83 1.05
C LYS A 192 4.85 1.59 1.93
N GLU A 193 3.65 1.21 2.35
CA GLU A 193 3.40 -0.02 3.13
C GLU A 193 3.74 -1.27 2.32
N LEU A 194 3.32 -1.35 1.06
CA LEU A 194 3.65 -2.46 0.16
C LEU A 194 5.17 -2.56 -0.12
N ALA A 195 5.88 -1.45 -0.01
CA ALA A 195 7.32 -1.37 -0.19
C ALA A 195 8.11 -1.60 1.11
N ASP A 196 7.47 -2.08 2.19
CA ASP A 196 8.09 -2.27 3.50
C ASP A 196 8.76 -0.99 4.05
N GLY A 197 8.18 0.17 3.73
CA GLY A 197 8.72 1.47 4.13
C GLY A 197 9.81 2.02 3.20
N GLU A 198 10.15 1.35 2.11
CA GLU A 198 11.08 1.87 1.09
C GLU A 198 10.42 2.92 0.18
N GLU A 199 11.21 3.73 -0.52
CA GLU A 199 10.67 4.80 -1.39
C GLU A 199 10.15 4.30 -2.74
N GLY A 200 10.38 3.02 -3.06
CA GLY A 200 10.10 2.46 -4.36
C GLY A 200 9.72 1.00 -4.29
N LEU A 201 8.49 0.71 -4.71
CA LEU A 201 7.99 -0.65 -4.81
C LEU A 201 8.60 -1.35 -6.03
N THR A 202 9.37 -2.42 -5.78
CA THR A 202 9.94 -3.26 -6.84
C THR A 202 8.95 -4.34 -7.28
N TRP A 203 9.20 -4.99 -8.42
CA TRP A 203 8.36 -6.11 -8.87
C TRP A 203 8.18 -7.20 -7.80
N ALA A 204 9.25 -7.57 -7.09
CA ALA A 204 9.22 -8.64 -6.10
C ALA A 204 8.31 -8.31 -4.89
N ALA A 205 8.20 -7.03 -4.54
CA ALA A 205 7.27 -6.58 -3.50
C ALA A 205 5.86 -6.38 -4.07
N PHE A 206 5.74 -5.85 -5.29
CA PHE A 206 4.47 -5.67 -5.98
C PHE A 206 3.73 -6.99 -6.23
N SER A 207 4.43 -8.03 -6.68
CA SER A 207 3.85 -9.36 -6.95
C SER A 207 3.28 -10.01 -5.68
N LYS A 208 3.94 -9.84 -4.54
CA LYS A 208 3.41 -10.29 -3.24
C LYS A 208 2.08 -9.64 -2.87
N ALA A 209 1.84 -8.40 -3.31
CA ALA A 209 0.56 -7.73 -3.06
C ALA A 209 -0.63 -8.41 -3.77
N PHE A 210 -0.35 -9.24 -4.79
CA PHE A 210 -1.31 -10.07 -5.51
C PHE A 210 -1.22 -11.56 -5.13
N ASP A 211 -0.46 -11.91 -4.08
CA ASP A 211 -0.16 -13.30 -3.71
C ASP A 211 0.46 -14.14 -4.86
N LEU A 212 1.38 -13.53 -5.62
CA LEU A 212 2.09 -14.12 -6.77
C LEU A 212 3.53 -14.54 -6.50
#